data_AF-A0A447N4C6-F1
#
_entry.id   AF-A0A447N4C6-F1
#
_cell.length_a   1.000
_cell.length_b   1.000
_cell.length_c   1.000
_cell.angle_alpha   90.00
_cell.angle_beta   90.00
_cell.angle_gamma   90.00
#
_symmetry.space_group_name_H-M   'P 1'
#
loop_
_entity.id
_entity.type
_entity.pdbx_description
1 polymer ?
#
loop_
_entity_poly.entity_id
_entity_poly.type
_entity_poly.pdbx_seq_one_letter_code
_entity_poly.pdbx_strand_id
1 'polypeptide(L)'
;MTPPRWARVSELHIPVNAGSVDMLTQLGQVSPGHRVWLRVNPGFGHGHSQKTNTGGENSKHGIWHSDLPAALAVMQKYRLKLVGIHMHIGSGVDYGHLEQVCGAMVRQVLECGQDVEAISAGGGLSIPYREGEEPVDTRHYYGLWNAAREQIARHLGHAVKLEIEPGRYLVAQSGVLVTQVRSVKQMGKPPFRAGRRWF
;
A
#
# COMPACT_ATOMS: atom_id res chain seq x y z
N MET A 1 4.30 -30.36 5.81
CA MET A 1 2.88 -30.16 5.42
C MET A 1 2.74 -28.74 4.89
N THR A 2 2.18 -28.53 3.71
CA THR A 2 2.01 -27.18 3.14
C THR A 2 1.06 -26.36 4.03
N PRO A 3 1.45 -25.14 4.46
CA PRO A 3 0.55 -24.28 5.23
C PRO A 3 -0.80 -24.09 4.52
N PRO A 4 -1.94 -24.11 5.24
CA PRO A 4 -3.28 -24.08 4.62
C PRO A 4 -3.50 -22.90 3.66
N ARG A 5 -2.89 -21.74 3.96
CA ARG A 5 -2.96 -20.56 3.09
C ARG A 5 -2.41 -20.82 1.69
N TRP A 6 -1.30 -21.56 1.59
CA TRP A 6 -0.62 -21.79 0.31
C TRP A 6 -1.33 -22.82 -0.55
N ALA A 7 -1.92 -23.84 0.10
CA ALA A 7 -2.76 -24.80 -0.59
C ALA A 7 -3.94 -24.09 -1.27
N ARG A 8 -4.62 -23.17 -0.57
CA ARG A 8 -5.81 -22.51 -1.12
C ARG A 8 -5.51 -21.54 -2.26
N VAL A 9 -4.47 -20.70 -2.13
CA VAL A 9 -4.11 -19.77 -3.22
C VAL A 9 -3.58 -20.50 -4.45
N SER A 10 -2.89 -21.63 -4.25
CA SER A 10 -2.44 -22.49 -5.35
C SER A 10 -3.63 -23.14 -6.06
N GLU A 11 -4.54 -23.76 -5.31
CA GLU A 11 -5.76 -24.39 -5.84
C GLU A 11 -6.62 -23.41 -6.65
N LEU A 12 -6.81 -22.20 -6.13
CA LEU A 12 -7.64 -21.18 -6.77
C LEU A 12 -6.88 -20.28 -7.75
N HIS A 13 -5.58 -20.48 -7.93
CA HIS A 13 -4.72 -19.66 -8.80
C HIS A 13 -4.83 -18.15 -8.50
N ILE A 14 -4.99 -17.77 -7.22
CA ILE A 14 -5.11 -16.38 -6.79
C ILE A 14 -3.72 -15.73 -6.83
N PRO A 15 -3.50 -14.66 -7.61
CA PRO A 15 -2.21 -13.97 -7.63
C PRO A 15 -1.80 -13.50 -6.23
N VAL A 16 -0.53 -13.71 -5.89
CA VAL A 16 -0.01 -13.40 -4.55
C VAL A 16 0.87 -12.16 -4.59
N ASN A 17 0.51 -11.15 -3.80
CA ASN A 17 1.39 -10.01 -3.53
C ASN A 17 2.33 -10.32 -2.37
N ALA A 18 3.58 -10.68 -2.70
CA ALA A 18 4.56 -11.13 -1.73
C ALA A 18 5.31 -9.95 -1.12
N GLY A 19 5.36 -9.92 0.21
CA GLY A 19 6.04 -8.89 0.99
C GLY A 19 7.39 -9.31 1.58
N SER A 20 7.90 -10.49 1.25
CA SER A 20 9.24 -10.94 1.64
C SER A 20 9.78 -12.03 0.69
N VAL A 21 11.10 -12.17 0.64
CA VAL A 21 11.77 -13.22 -0.17
C VAL A 21 11.42 -14.62 0.34
N ASP A 22 11.26 -14.80 1.66
CA ASP A 22 10.81 -16.05 2.25
C ASP A 22 9.40 -16.44 1.81
N MET A 23 8.51 -15.45 1.69
CA MET A 23 7.14 -15.67 1.21
C MET A 23 7.14 -16.17 -0.24
N LEU A 24 7.98 -15.60 -1.10
CA LEU A 24 8.20 -16.08 -2.47
C LEU A 24 8.75 -17.51 -2.48
N THR A 25 9.71 -17.81 -1.61
CA THR A 25 10.31 -19.15 -1.53
C THR A 25 9.29 -20.20 -1.12
N GLN A 26 8.50 -19.92 -0.07
CA GLN A 26 7.44 -20.82 0.38
C GLN A 26 6.39 -21.07 -0.70
N LEU A 27 5.96 -20.02 -1.40
CA LEU A 27 5.00 -20.14 -2.50
C LEU A 27 5.58 -20.94 -3.66
N GLY A 28 6.81 -20.63 -4.09
CA GLY A 28 7.47 -21.29 -5.21
C GLY A 28 7.74 -22.77 -4.98
N GLN A 29 7.99 -23.19 -3.74
CA GLN A 29 8.14 -24.61 -3.37
C GLN A 29 6.87 -25.43 -3.60
N VAL A 30 5.69 -24.82 -3.47
CA VAL A 30 4.40 -25.52 -3.53
C VAL A 30 3.58 -25.21 -4.78
N SER A 31 3.90 -24.12 -5.46
CA SER A 31 3.30 -23.69 -6.73
C SER A 31 4.35 -23.05 -7.64
N PRO A 32 5.26 -23.81 -8.27
CA PRO A 32 6.12 -23.28 -9.32
C PRO A 32 5.29 -22.63 -10.43
N GLY A 33 5.78 -21.56 -11.06
CA GLY A 33 5.02 -20.88 -12.12
C GLY A 33 3.94 -19.91 -11.63
N HIS A 34 3.75 -19.77 -10.32
CA HIS A 34 2.67 -18.93 -9.77
C HIS A 34 2.82 -17.45 -10.17
N ARG A 35 1.67 -16.78 -10.35
CA ARG A 35 1.62 -15.35 -10.64
C ARG A 35 1.81 -14.54 -9.37
N VAL A 36 2.80 -13.67 -9.35
CA VAL A 36 3.16 -12.90 -8.15
C VAL A 36 3.28 -11.41 -8.43
N TRP A 37 2.92 -10.63 -7.42
CA TRP A 37 3.31 -9.24 -7.30
C TRP A 37 4.41 -9.13 -6.25
N LEU A 38 5.27 -8.11 -6.40
CA LEU A 38 6.27 -7.77 -5.39
C LEU A 38 5.85 -6.50 -4.67
N ARG A 39 5.58 -6.60 -3.36
CA ARG A 39 5.46 -5.42 -2.50
C ARG A 39 6.86 -4.95 -2.14
N VAL A 40 7.27 -3.79 -2.63
CA VAL A 40 8.59 -3.20 -2.37
C VAL A 40 8.48 -2.13 -1.29
N ASN A 41 9.45 -2.12 -0.37
CA ASN A 41 9.70 -1.06 0.57
C ASN A 41 10.81 -0.15 0.01
N PRO A 42 10.50 1.11 -0.36
CA PRO A 42 11.45 1.99 -1.06
C PRO A 42 12.51 2.62 -0.15
N GLY A 43 12.64 2.19 1.10
CA GLY A 43 13.66 2.70 2.04
C GLY A 43 13.20 3.87 2.89
N PHE A 44 12.03 4.44 2.58
CA PHE A 44 11.40 5.53 3.31
C PHE A 44 9.89 5.27 3.44
N GLY A 45 9.22 6.02 4.31
CA GLY A 45 7.77 5.92 4.45
C GLY A 45 7.14 7.15 5.09
N HIS A 46 5.84 7.09 5.32
CA HIS A 46 5.05 8.19 5.87
C HIS A 46 4.47 7.79 7.24
N GLY A 47 4.66 8.64 8.24
CA GLY A 47 4.12 8.45 9.58
C GLY A 47 4.82 9.29 10.65
N HIS A 48 4.05 9.89 11.55
CA HIS A 48 4.56 10.75 12.63
C HIS A 48 5.28 10.02 13.78
N SER A 49 5.48 8.70 13.69
CA SER A 49 6.11 7.90 14.76
C SER A 49 6.89 6.71 14.22
N GLN A 50 8.03 6.40 14.84
CA GLN A 50 8.89 5.24 14.57
C GLN A 50 8.15 3.89 14.55
N LYS A 51 6.92 3.79 15.09
CA LYS A 51 6.16 2.54 15.30
C LYS A 51 5.06 2.27 14.28
N THR A 52 4.67 3.25 13.45
CA THR A 52 3.56 3.11 12.47
C THR A 52 4.01 3.55 11.08
N ASN A 53 5.20 3.11 10.66
CA ASN A 53 5.71 3.41 9.33
C ASN A 53 5.35 2.29 8.36
N THR A 54 4.74 2.66 7.25
CA THR A 54 4.30 1.77 6.15
C THR A 54 5.45 1.42 5.19
N GLY A 55 6.59 2.12 5.30
CA GLY A 55 7.87 1.87 4.62
C GLY A 55 9.07 2.33 5.49
N GLY A 56 10.30 2.18 5.02
CA GLY A 56 11.53 2.51 5.79
C GLY A 56 12.04 1.42 6.72
N GLU A 57 13.23 1.61 7.31
CA GLU A 57 14.01 0.59 8.05
C GLU A 57 13.26 0.00 9.25
N ASN A 58 12.36 0.78 9.83
CA ASN A 58 11.53 0.38 10.97
C ASN A 58 10.21 -0.31 10.55
N SER A 59 9.97 -0.46 9.24
CA SER A 59 8.77 -1.11 8.70
C SER A 59 9.08 -2.56 8.33
N LYS A 60 8.30 -3.49 8.91
CA LYS A 60 8.31 -4.91 8.53
C LYS A 60 7.65 -5.21 7.18
N HIS A 61 7.22 -4.19 6.44
CA HIS A 61 6.34 -4.34 5.30
C HIS A 61 7.07 -4.21 3.98
N GLY A 62 6.95 -5.24 3.13
CA GLY A 62 7.52 -5.26 1.80
C GLY A 62 8.96 -5.77 1.78
N ILE A 63 9.39 -6.22 0.61
CA ILE A 63 10.77 -6.58 0.31
C ILE A 63 11.57 -5.28 0.33
N TRP A 64 12.64 -5.24 1.11
CA TRP A 64 13.53 -4.08 1.14
C TRP A 64 14.08 -3.82 -0.26
N HIS A 65 14.13 -2.56 -0.70
CA HIS A 65 14.48 -2.26 -2.10
C HIS A 65 15.82 -2.88 -2.53
N SER A 66 16.83 -2.96 -1.65
CA SER A 66 18.12 -3.59 -1.99
C SER A 66 18.08 -5.13 -2.03
N ASP A 67 17.02 -5.75 -1.52
CA ASP A 67 16.80 -7.21 -1.55
C ASP A 67 16.02 -7.65 -2.82
N LEU A 68 15.65 -6.71 -3.69
CA LEU A 68 14.98 -7.02 -4.96
C LEU A 68 15.75 -8.05 -5.82
N PRO A 69 17.10 -7.98 -5.95
CA PRO A 69 17.86 -9.02 -6.66
C PRO A 69 17.69 -10.42 -6.06
N ALA A 70 17.60 -10.53 -4.73
CA ALA A 70 17.38 -11.81 -4.06
C ALA A 70 15.95 -12.34 -4.34
N ALA A 71 14.94 -11.46 -4.36
CA ALA A 71 13.59 -11.82 -4.76
C ALA A 71 13.55 -12.35 -6.21
N LEU A 72 14.24 -11.67 -7.14
CA LEU A 72 14.35 -12.10 -8.53
C LEU A 72 15.02 -13.47 -8.69
N ALA A 73 16.08 -13.74 -7.95
CA ALA A 73 16.74 -15.04 -7.96
C ALA A 73 15.79 -16.18 -7.51
N VAL A 74 14.96 -15.95 -6.49
CA VAL A 74 13.94 -16.90 -6.05
C VAL A 74 12.86 -17.08 -7.13
N MET A 75 12.42 -15.99 -7.76
CA MET A 75 11.44 -16.06 -8.84
C MET A 75 11.95 -16.89 -10.02
N GLN A 76 13.21 -16.67 -10.43
CA GLN A 76 13.85 -17.46 -11.48
C GLN A 76 13.92 -18.94 -11.11
N LYS A 77 14.35 -19.25 -9.87
CA LYS A 77 14.46 -20.64 -9.38
C LYS A 77 13.14 -21.41 -9.47
N TYR A 78 12.03 -20.80 -9.09
CA TYR A 78 10.70 -21.44 -9.09
C TYR A 78 9.84 -21.06 -10.30
N ARG A 79 10.43 -20.38 -11.30
CA ARG A 79 9.76 -19.90 -12.52
C ARG A 79 8.52 -19.06 -12.25
N LEU A 80 8.50 -18.31 -11.15
CA LEU A 80 7.39 -17.44 -10.79
C LEU A 80 7.20 -16.36 -11.86
N LYS A 81 5.95 -16.00 -12.14
CA LYS A 81 5.59 -15.01 -13.16
C LYS A 81 5.32 -13.67 -12.52
N LEU A 82 6.17 -12.68 -12.78
CA LEU A 82 5.95 -11.32 -12.28
C LEU A 82 4.75 -10.70 -13.00
N VAL A 83 3.74 -10.29 -12.23
CA VAL A 83 2.59 -9.54 -12.75
C VAL A 83 2.82 -8.05 -12.60
N GLY A 84 3.38 -7.63 -11.47
CA GLY A 84 3.56 -6.21 -11.18
C GLY A 84 4.32 -5.92 -9.90
N ILE A 85 4.63 -4.64 -9.72
CA ILE A 85 5.28 -4.11 -8.52
C ILE A 85 4.28 -3.23 -7.78
N HIS A 86 4.27 -3.35 -6.46
CA HIS A 86 3.35 -2.68 -5.56
C HIS A 86 4.13 -1.91 -4.49
N MET A 87 3.73 -0.67 -4.21
CA MET A 87 4.20 0.08 -3.05
C MET A 87 3.00 0.59 -2.25
N HIS A 88 3.03 0.38 -0.94
CA HIS A 88 1.98 0.89 -0.04
C HIS A 88 2.63 1.73 1.05
N ILE A 89 2.68 3.04 0.81
CA ILE A 89 3.30 4.01 1.72
C ILE A 89 2.24 4.93 2.35
N GLY A 90 1.23 5.35 1.60
CA GLY A 90 0.16 6.18 2.15
C GLY A 90 0.62 7.60 2.50
N SER A 91 0.55 8.49 1.52
CA SER A 91 1.02 9.88 1.64
C SER A 91 -0.03 10.86 2.18
N GLY A 92 -1.28 10.42 2.42
CA GLY A 92 -2.37 11.33 2.78
C GLY A 92 -2.54 12.43 1.73
N VAL A 93 -2.40 13.70 2.16
CA VAL A 93 -2.40 14.91 1.31
C VAL A 93 -0.99 15.49 1.06
N ASP A 94 0.08 14.82 1.50
CA ASP A 94 1.45 15.24 1.21
C ASP A 94 1.84 14.81 -0.22
N TYR A 95 1.57 15.69 -1.18
CA TYR A 95 1.87 15.45 -2.59
C TYR A 95 3.37 15.43 -2.90
N GLY A 96 4.21 16.11 -2.10
CA GLY A 96 5.66 16.04 -2.24
C GLY A 96 6.18 14.64 -1.88
N HIS A 97 5.66 14.06 -0.79
CA HIS A 97 5.94 12.67 -0.45
C HIS A 97 5.39 11.70 -1.49
N LEU A 98 4.20 11.95 -2.03
CA LEU A 98 3.62 11.14 -3.11
C LEU A 98 4.51 11.10 -4.35
N GLU A 99 5.08 12.25 -4.75
CA GLU A 99 6.01 12.33 -5.87
C GLU A 99 7.29 11.51 -5.62
N GLN A 100 7.82 11.54 -4.39
CA GLN A 100 8.96 10.70 -4.01
C GLN A 100 8.66 9.20 -4.16
N VAL A 101 7.47 8.76 -3.74
CA VAL A 101 7.01 7.37 -3.89
C VAL A 101 6.85 7.00 -5.36
N CYS A 102 6.27 7.88 -6.18
CA CYS A 102 6.14 7.68 -7.62
C CYS A 102 7.52 7.52 -8.28
N GLY A 103 8.47 8.39 -7.95
CA GLY A 103 9.85 8.30 -8.44
C GLY A 103 10.56 7.01 -7.98
N ALA A 104 10.30 6.56 -6.75
CA ALA A 104 10.82 5.28 -6.26
C ALA A 104 10.23 4.10 -7.01
N MET A 105 8.92 4.07 -7.29
CA MET A 105 8.29 3.04 -8.11
C MET A 105 8.97 2.94 -9.48
N VAL A 106 9.13 4.06 -10.17
CA VAL A 106 9.80 4.11 -11.48
C VAL A 106 11.21 3.52 -11.38
N ARG A 107 12.03 3.99 -10.43
CA ARG A 107 13.39 3.46 -10.25
C ARG A 107 13.39 1.95 -10.02
N GLN A 108 12.53 1.46 -9.13
CA GLN A 108 12.48 0.04 -8.81
C GLN A 108 12.03 -0.83 -9.98
N VAL A 109 11.07 -0.37 -10.81
CA VAL A 109 10.67 -1.12 -12.01
C VAL A 109 11.80 -1.15 -13.04
N LEU A 110 12.49 -0.03 -13.26
CA LEU A 110 13.62 0.04 -14.19
C LEU A 110 14.80 -0.82 -13.72
N GLU A 111 15.13 -0.79 -12.43
CA GLU A 111 16.20 -1.59 -11.82
C GLU A 111 15.88 -3.08 -11.74
N CYS A 112 14.59 -3.44 -11.63
CA CYS A 112 14.13 -4.83 -11.63
C CYS A 112 14.54 -5.57 -12.91
N GLY A 113 14.57 -4.87 -14.06
CA GLY A 113 14.95 -5.45 -15.35
C GLY A 113 14.05 -6.61 -15.80
N GLN A 114 12.84 -6.71 -15.24
CA GLN A 114 11.83 -7.68 -15.60
C GLN A 114 10.62 -6.97 -16.21
N ASP A 115 9.94 -7.68 -17.11
CA ASP A 115 8.67 -7.22 -17.65
C ASP A 115 7.56 -7.22 -16.56
N VAL A 116 6.64 -6.26 -16.62
CA VAL A 116 5.49 -6.15 -15.71
C VAL A 116 4.23 -5.71 -16.45
N GLU A 117 3.11 -6.35 -16.13
CA GLU A 117 1.79 -5.99 -16.69
C GLU A 117 1.19 -4.75 -16.00
N ALA A 118 1.59 -4.48 -14.76
CA ALA A 118 0.92 -3.52 -13.89
C ALA A 118 1.82 -2.95 -12.78
N ILE A 119 1.45 -1.78 -12.29
CA ILE A 119 1.95 -1.23 -11.02
C ILE A 119 0.77 -0.88 -10.11
N SER A 120 0.98 -0.96 -8.80
CA SER A 120 -0.02 -0.56 -7.80
C SER A 120 0.51 0.58 -6.93
N ALA A 121 -0.29 1.65 -6.87
CA ALA A 121 -0.09 2.81 -6.02
C ALA A 121 -0.31 2.50 -4.53
N GLY A 122 -0.83 1.31 -4.21
CA GLY A 122 -1.30 0.98 -2.89
C GLY A 122 -2.45 1.91 -2.47
N GLY A 123 -2.56 2.14 -1.16
CA GLY A 123 -3.63 2.93 -0.57
C GLY A 123 -3.10 4.11 0.24
N GLY A 124 -3.84 4.47 1.28
CA GLY A 124 -3.45 5.54 2.20
C GLY A 124 -3.88 6.94 1.76
N LEU A 125 -4.89 7.03 0.89
CA LEU A 125 -5.65 8.25 0.67
C LEU A 125 -6.35 8.62 2.00
N SER A 126 -6.05 9.81 2.52
CA SER A 126 -6.68 10.34 3.72
C SER A 126 -8.09 10.85 3.45
N ILE A 127 -8.84 11.04 4.52
CA ILE A 127 -10.13 11.71 4.53
C ILE A 127 -10.13 12.72 5.68
N PRO A 128 -10.84 13.86 5.55
CA PRO A 128 -10.95 14.82 6.64
C PRO A 128 -11.83 14.23 7.75
N TYR A 129 -11.27 14.07 8.95
CA TYR A 129 -11.99 13.65 10.15
C TYR A 129 -12.47 14.84 10.97
N ARG A 130 -11.77 15.96 10.89
CA ARG A 130 -12.13 17.21 11.57
C ARG A 130 -12.54 18.26 10.56
N GLU A 131 -13.38 19.18 11.03
CA GLU A 131 -13.74 20.36 10.26
C GLU A 131 -12.48 21.20 9.96
N GLY A 132 -12.33 21.61 8.71
CA GLY A 132 -11.16 22.35 8.23
C GLY A 132 -9.97 21.50 7.76
N GLU A 133 -10.03 20.17 7.87
CA GLU A 133 -9.02 19.30 7.25
C GLU A 133 -9.24 19.21 5.73
N GLU A 134 -8.14 19.16 4.97
CA GLU A 134 -8.21 19.10 3.51
C GLU A 134 -8.53 17.68 3.01
N PRO A 135 -9.46 17.53 2.05
CA PRO A 135 -9.69 16.27 1.38
C PRO A 135 -8.57 15.96 0.36
N VAL A 136 -8.36 14.68 0.07
CA VAL A 136 -7.46 14.26 -1.01
C VAL A 136 -8.00 14.69 -2.37
N ASP A 137 -7.15 15.34 -3.17
CA ASP A 137 -7.38 15.60 -4.59
C ASP A 137 -7.00 14.35 -5.40
N THR A 138 -8.01 13.59 -5.80
CA THR A 138 -7.83 12.36 -6.58
C THR A 138 -7.34 12.62 -8.00
N ARG A 139 -7.59 13.80 -8.58
CA ARG A 139 -7.08 14.16 -9.90
C ARG A 139 -5.58 14.43 -9.83
N HIS A 140 -5.12 15.13 -8.80
CA HIS A 140 -3.70 15.34 -8.57
C HIS A 140 -2.98 14.01 -8.29
N TYR A 141 -3.58 13.16 -7.43
CA TYR A 141 -3.08 11.83 -7.12
C TYR A 141 -2.94 10.96 -8.39
N TYR A 142 -3.96 10.96 -9.25
CA TYR A 142 -3.93 10.27 -10.53
C TYR A 142 -2.83 10.83 -11.43
N GLY A 143 -2.68 12.15 -11.55
CA GLY A 143 -1.68 12.78 -12.41
C GLY A 143 -0.25 12.29 -12.12
N LEU A 144 0.13 12.26 -10.83
CA LEU A 144 1.46 11.81 -10.40
C LEU A 144 1.70 10.33 -10.72
N TRP A 145 0.76 9.45 -10.34
CA TRP A 145 0.88 8.02 -10.63
C TRP A 145 0.78 7.67 -12.12
N ASN A 146 -0.04 8.41 -12.87
CA ASN A 146 -0.19 8.29 -14.31
C ASN A 146 1.14 8.63 -15.01
N ALA A 147 1.80 9.71 -14.61
CA ALA A 147 3.11 10.10 -15.15
C ALA A 147 4.18 9.02 -14.88
N ALA A 148 4.23 8.47 -13.66
CA ALA A 148 5.10 7.35 -13.32
C ALA A 148 4.81 6.11 -14.19
N ARG A 149 3.53 5.74 -14.31
CA ARG A 149 3.08 4.62 -15.15
C ARG A 149 3.45 4.82 -16.62
N GLU A 150 3.30 6.01 -17.17
CA GLU A 150 3.68 6.33 -18.56
C GLU A 150 5.18 6.27 -18.79
N GLN A 151 5.99 6.65 -17.81
CA GLN A 151 7.45 6.49 -17.89
C GLN A 151 7.84 5.00 -17.92
N ILE A 152 7.20 4.18 -17.07
CA ILE A 152 7.41 2.74 -17.03
C ILE A 152 6.95 2.09 -18.34
N ALA A 153 5.77 2.43 -18.84
CA ALA A 153 5.23 1.91 -20.10
C ALA A 153 6.14 2.22 -21.29
N ARG A 154 6.71 3.44 -21.34
CA ARG A 154 7.70 3.81 -22.37
C ARG A 154 8.98 2.99 -22.27
N HIS A 155 9.43 2.66 -21.06
CA HIS A 155 10.61 1.83 -20.85
C HIS A 155 10.38 0.37 -21.29
N LEU A 156 9.20 -0.19 -20.98
CA LEU A 156 8.87 -1.58 -21.31
C LEU A 156 8.39 -1.77 -22.76
N GLY A 157 7.99 -0.69 -23.44
CA GLY A 157 7.53 -0.73 -24.83
C GLY A 157 6.09 -1.22 -25.01
N HIS A 158 5.30 -1.32 -23.94
CA HIS A 158 3.87 -1.64 -23.99
C HIS A 158 3.08 -0.94 -22.88
N ALA A 159 1.75 -0.98 -22.97
CA ALA A 159 0.88 -0.39 -21.96
C ALA A 159 0.96 -1.15 -20.62
N VAL A 160 0.99 -0.40 -19.51
CA VAL A 160 1.05 -0.93 -18.14
C VAL A 160 -0.19 -0.47 -17.38
N LYS A 161 -0.84 -1.39 -16.66
CA LYS A 161 -2.01 -1.07 -15.83
C LYS A 161 -1.59 -0.30 -14.58
N LEU A 162 -2.44 0.61 -14.12
CA LEU A 162 -2.28 1.33 -12.86
C LEU A 162 -3.40 0.93 -11.91
N GLU A 163 -3.04 0.29 -10.79
CA GLU A 163 -3.96 -0.08 -9.72
C GLU A 163 -3.84 0.87 -8.53
N ILE A 164 -4.95 1.04 -7.81
CA ILE A 164 -5.02 1.80 -6.56
C ILE A 164 -5.87 1.01 -5.56
N GLU A 165 -5.49 1.01 -4.29
CA GLU A 165 -6.04 0.14 -3.24
C GLU A 165 -6.66 0.97 -2.08
N PRO A 166 -7.67 1.84 -2.34
CA PRO A 166 -8.25 2.67 -1.31
C PRO A 166 -9.17 1.84 -0.39
N GLY A 167 -8.77 1.69 0.87
CA GLY A 167 -9.64 1.17 1.92
C GLY A 167 -10.42 2.30 2.59
N ARG A 168 -9.73 3.05 3.46
CA ARG A 168 -10.29 4.15 4.27
C ARG A 168 -11.08 5.16 3.44
N TYR A 169 -10.53 5.58 2.32
CA TYR A 169 -11.15 6.61 1.46
C TYR A 169 -12.54 6.21 0.94
N LEU A 170 -12.77 4.93 0.63
CA LEU A 170 -14.06 4.49 0.09
C LEU A 170 -15.16 4.38 1.15
N VAL A 171 -14.82 4.02 2.40
CA VAL A 171 -15.81 3.57 3.39
C VAL A 171 -15.86 4.41 4.66
N ALA A 172 -14.85 5.22 4.95
CA ALA A 172 -14.77 5.90 6.26
C ALA A 172 -15.90 6.92 6.47
N GLN A 173 -16.31 7.63 5.43
CA GLN A 173 -17.33 8.68 5.51
C GLN A 173 -18.76 8.15 5.33
N SER A 174 -18.92 6.87 4.95
CA SER A 174 -20.25 6.26 4.74
C SER A 174 -20.85 5.62 6.00
N GLY A 175 -20.04 5.45 7.06
CA GLY A 175 -20.45 4.81 8.31
C GLY A 175 -20.57 5.79 9.46
N VAL A 176 -21.60 5.61 10.29
CA VAL A 176 -21.73 6.29 11.60
C VAL A 176 -21.96 5.27 12.70
N LEU A 177 -21.41 5.54 13.89
CA LEU A 177 -21.66 4.74 15.09
C LEU A 177 -22.61 5.51 16.00
N VAL A 178 -23.83 5.00 16.16
CA VAL A 178 -24.84 5.55 17.08
C VAL A 178 -24.72 4.85 18.43
N THR A 179 -24.60 5.63 19.51
CA THR A 179 -24.52 5.10 20.87
C THR A 179 -25.36 5.94 21.84
N GLN A 180 -25.81 5.33 22.93
CA GLN A 180 -26.59 5.99 23.97
C GLN A 180 -25.70 6.38 25.16
N VAL A 181 -25.77 7.65 25.59
CA VAL A 181 -25.14 8.08 26.84
C VAL A 181 -25.80 7.34 28.01
N ARG A 182 -25.01 6.57 28.76
CA ARG A 182 -25.51 5.78 29.91
C ARG A 182 -25.30 6.47 31.26
N SER A 183 -24.23 7.26 31.38
CA SER A 183 -23.89 7.95 32.62
C SER A 183 -23.17 9.26 32.32
N VAL A 184 -23.47 10.31 33.08
CA VAL A 184 -22.75 11.59 33.08
C VAL A 184 -22.29 11.83 34.52
N LYS A 185 -20.99 12.03 34.74
CA LYS A 185 -20.42 12.32 36.06
C LYS A 185 -19.63 13.62 36.04
N GLN A 186 -19.76 14.41 37.10
CA GLN A 186 -18.96 15.62 37.30
C GLN A 186 -17.66 15.25 38.03
N MET A 187 -16.52 15.53 37.42
CA MET A 187 -15.20 15.31 38.01
C MET A 187 -14.63 16.67 38.44
N GLY A 188 -14.60 16.98 39.73
CA GLY A 188 -14.09 18.26 40.26
C GLY A 188 -14.92 19.50 39.88
N LYS A 189 -14.35 20.70 40.07
CA LYS A 189 -14.96 21.98 39.63
C LYS A 189 -14.55 22.30 38.18
N PRO A 190 -15.48 22.39 37.21
CA PRO A 190 -15.18 22.95 35.90
C PRO A 190 -15.36 24.48 35.95
N PRO A 191 -14.39 25.32 35.50
CA PRO A 191 -14.67 26.71 35.20
C PRO A 191 -15.02 26.82 33.71
N PHE A 192 -16.22 26.42 33.29
CA PHE A 192 -16.93 27.06 32.17
C PHE A 192 -18.31 26.41 31.99
N ARG A 193 -19.37 27.21 32.12
CA ARG A 193 -20.68 26.89 31.55
C ARG A 193 -20.64 27.30 30.09
N ALA A 194 -20.80 26.35 29.17
CA ALA A 194 -21.33 26.64 27.84
C ALA A 194 -22.74 26.04 27.78
N GLY A 195 -23.74 26.91 27.93
CA GLY A 195 -25.13 26.53 27.70
C GLY A 195 -25.31 26.20 26.22
N ARG A 196 -25.65 24.95 25.93
CA ARG A 196 -26.54 24.58 24.83
C ARG A 196 -27.39 23.41 25.31
N ARG A 197 -28.68 23.70 25.55
CA ARG A 197 -29.72 22.67 25.53
C ARG A 197 -29.75 22.15 24.10
N TRP A 198 -29.57 20.84 23.94
CA TRP A 198 -29.98 20.13 22.74
C TRP A 198 -31.29 19.42 23.08
N PHE A 199 -32.39 20.14 22.87
CA PHE A 199 -33.67 19.67 22.32
C PHE A 199 -34.36 20.91 21.75
#